data_AF-A0A6C0JEP8-F1
#
_entry.id   AF-A0A6C0JEP8-F1
#
_cell.length_a   1.000
_cell.length_b   1.000
_cell.length_c   1.000
_cell.angle_alpha   90.00
_cell.angle_beta   90.00
_cell.angle_gamma   90.00
#
_symmetry.space_group_name_H-M   'P 1'
#
loop_
_entity.id
_entity.type
_entity.pdbx_description
1 polymer ?
#
loop_
_entity_poly.entity_id
_entity_poly.type
_entity_poly.pdbx_seq_one_letter_code
_entity_poly.pdbx_strand_id
1 'polypeptide(L)'
;MENIETIEKNINMKLWEKIPVDVFINHIIPYTYQKIDSSLLNDIRNFVHDYRIILNYYAFDMNEYFLIHDIILFCSNGGISLHEIQDDSFVEFLERNVIFKKLSLDKKYEYIQHFHHNLTSKIEQKNKFLFALFTPSERAHFINKYIIEANE
;
A
#
# COMPACT_ATOMS: atom_id res chain seq x y z
N MET A 1 -16.13 9.78 -28.97
CA MET A 1 -15.75 9.24 -27.65
C MET A 1 -14.64 8.26 -27.89
N GLU A 2 -13.38 8.68 -27.75
CA GLU A 2 -12.25 7.74 -27.77
C GLU A 2 -12.37 6.81 -26.56
N ASN A 3 -12.30 5.51 -26.82
CA ASN A 3 -12.40 4.47 -25.80
C ASN A 3 -11.30 4.68 -24.75
N ILE A 4 -11.69 4.70 -23.47
CA ILE A 4 -10.79 4.85 -22.32
C ILE A 4 -9.70 3.77 -22.34
N GLU A 5 -10.01 2.55 -22.77
CA GLU A 5 -9.04 1.48 -23.01
C GLU A 5 -7.96 1.85 -24.04
N THR A 6 -8.33 2.56 -25.12
CA THR A 6 -7.38 3.01 -26.15
C THR A 6 -6.47 4.10 -25.61
N ILE A 7 -6.98 4.96 -24.73
CA ILE A 7 -6.22 6.04 -24.07
C ILE A 7 -5.23 5.45 -23.06
N GLU A 8 -5.64 4.51 -22.21
CA GLU A 8 -4.75 3.85 -21.25
C GLU A 8 -3.65 3.04 -21.95
N LYS A 9 -3.97 2.34 -23.04
CA LYS A 9 -3.01 1.59 -23.84
C LYS A 9 -1.99 2.50 -24.53
N ASN A 10 -2.43 3.67 -25.02
CA ASN A 10 -1.56 4.68 -25.65
C ASN A 10 -0.68 5.44 -24.63
N ILE A 11 -1.16 5.67 -23.41
CA ILE A 11 -0.36 6.28 -22.33
C ILE A 11 0.75 5.32 -21.91
N ASN A 12 0.48 4.01 -21.88
CA ASN A 12 1.45 3.01 -21.45
C ASN A 12 2.59 2.85 -22.47
N MET A 13 2.32 2.81 -23.79
CA MET A 13 3.37 2.66 -24.81
C MET A 13 4.38 3.83 -24.83
N LYS A 14 3.95 5.07 -24.59
CA LYS A 14 4.82 6.27 -24.60
C LYS A 14 5.85 6.34 -23.48
N LEU A 15 5.69 5.57 -22.40
CA LEU A 15 6.65 5.56 -21.29
C LEU A 15 7.85 4.66 -21.61
N TRP A 16 7.61 3.52 -22.26
CA TRP A 16 8.67 2.58 -22.65
C TRP A 16 9.58 3.16 -23.74
N GLU A 17 9.03 3.98 -24.63
CA GLU A 17 9.79 4.70 -25.66
C GLU A 17 10.76 5.76 -25.08
N LYS A 18 10.59 6.16 -23.82
CA LYS A 18 11.49 7.11 -23.14
C LYS A 18 12.67 6.44 -22.46
N ILE A 19 12.67 5.11 -22.35
CA ILE A 19 13.75 4.37 -21.72
C ILE A 19 14.81 4.09 -22.79
N PRO A 20 16.06 4.56 -22.62
CA PRO A 20 17.14 4.21 -23.52
C PRO A 20 17.28 2.70 -23.69
N VAL A 21 17.48 2.24 -24.93
CA VAL A 21 17.50 0.81 -25.27
C VAL A 21 18.58 0.06 -24.49
N ASP A 22 19.73 0.71 -24.26
CA ASP A 22 20.83 0.18 -23.45
C ASP A 22 20.43 -0.02 -21.99
N VAL A 23 19.68 0.90 -21.39
CA VAL A 23 19.14 0.74 -20.03
C VAL A 23 18.15 -0.42 -19.99
N PHE A 24 17.27 -0.52 -20.99
CA PHE A 24 16.31 -1.61 -21.07
C PHE A 24 17.00 -2.98 -21.18
N ILE A 25 17.96 -3.13 -22.08
CA ILE A 25 18.65 -4.40 -22.32
C ILE A 25 19.59 -4.77 -21.16
N ASN A 26 20.33 -3.81 -20.61
CA ASN A 26 21.38 -4.10 -19.62
C ASN A 26 20.89 -4.06 -18.17
N HIS A 27 19.79 -3.37 -17.89
CA HIS A 27 19.34 -3.12 -16.52
C HIS A 27 17.88 -3.50 -16.23
N ILE A 28 17.06 -3.80 -17.24
CA ILE A 28 15.66 -4.25 -17.05
C ILE A 28 15.50 -5.72 -17.46
N ILE A 29 15.84 -6.05 -18.71
CA ILE A 29 15.72 -7.41 -19.27
C ILE A 29 16.41 -8.51 -18.45
N PRO A 30 17.59 -8.32 -17.86
CA PRO A 30 18.24 -9.39 -17.09
C PRO A 30 17.38 -9.86 -15.90
N TYR A 31 16.55 -8.98 -15.35
CA TYR A 31 15.67 -9.29 -14.22
C TYR A 31 14.36 -9.97 -14.66
N THR A 32 14.00 -9.96 -15.95
CA THR A 32 12.77 -10.62 -16.42
C THR A 32 12.92 -12.14 -16.54
N TYR A 33 14.16 -12.62 -16.69
CA TYR A 33 14.48 -14.05 -16.72
C TYR A 33 14.92 -14.60 -15.36
N GLN A 34 15.14 -13.73 -14.37
CA GLN A 34 15.46 -14.17 -13.02
C GLN A 34 14.23 -14.82 -12.41
N LYS A 35 14.44 -16.00 -11.81
CA LYS A 35 13.38 -16.70 -11.09
C LYS A 35 12.97 -15.83 -9.90
N ILE A 36 11.78 -15.24 -9.98
CA ILE A 36 11.17 -14.54 -8.86
C ILE A 36 10.97 -15.57 -7.74
N ASP A 37 11.28 -15.16 -6.52
CA ASP A 37 11.08 -16.00 -5.35
C ASP A 37 9.62 -16.47 -5.26
N SER A 38 9.41 -17.76 -5.01
CA SER A 38 8.06 -18.34 -5.00
C SER A 38 7.19 -17.78 -3.89
N SER A 39 7.79 -17.40 -2.75
CA SER A 39 7.03 -16.78 -1.65
C SER A 39 6.55 -15.39 -2.04
N LEU A 40 7.40 -14.61 -2.72
CA LEU A 40 7.03 -13.29 -3.25
C LEU A 40 5.93 -13.38 -4.31
N LEU A 41 6.01 -14.34 -5.24
CA LEU A 41 4.94 -14.54 -6.23
C LEU A 41 3.62 -14.93 -5.58
N ASN A 42 3.67 -15.79 -4.57
CA ASN A 42 2.49 -16.18 -3.81
C ASN A 42 1.88 -14.99 -3.06
N ASP A 43 2.73 -14.16 -2.45
CA ASP A 43 2.34 -12.93 -1.76
C ASP A 43 1.61 -11.96 -2.70
N ILE A 44 2.19 -11.66 -3.87
CA ILE A 44 1.58 -10.78 -4.88
C ILE A 44 0.20 -11.29 -5.31
N ARG A 45 0.05 -12.61 -5.51
CA ARG A 45 -1.23 -13.21 -5.91
C ARG A 45 -2.27 -13.12 -4.79
N ASN A 46 -1.86 -13.41 -3.56
CA ASN A 46 -2.76 -13.42 -2.42
C ASN A 46 -3.17 -11.99 -2.02
N PHE A 47 -2.30 -11.00 -2.22
CA PHE A 47 -2.63 -9.60 -1.94
C PHE A 47 -3.95 -9.16 -2.58
N VAL A 48 -4.17 -9.50 -3.86
CA VAL A 48 -5.40 -9.14 -4.57
C VAL A 48 -6.62 -9.81 -3.94
N HIS A 49 -6.48 -11.05 -3.50
CA HIS A 49 -7.55 -11.79 -2.84
C HIS A 49 -7.85 -11.21 -1.45
N ASP A 50 -6.81 -11.02 -0.63
CA ASP A 50 -6.88 -10.45 0.72
C ASP A 50 -7.55 -9.07 0.68
N TYR A 51 -7.10 -8.21 -0.23
CA TYR A 51 -7.63 -6.87 -0.36
C TYR A 51 -9.08 -6.86 -0.84
N ARG A 52 -9.48 -7.81 -1.71
CA ARG A 52 -10.88 -7.95 -2.13
C ARG A 52 -11.80 -8.33 -0.97
N ILE A 53 -11.34 -9.18 -0.04
CA ILE A 53 -12.10 -9.53 1.17
C ILE A 53 -12.37 -8.26 1.98
N ILE A 54 -11.34 -7.45 2.19
CA ILE A 54 -11.44 -6.18 2.90
C ILE A 54 -12.43 -5.24 2.19
N LEU A 55 -12.26 -5.02 0.89
CA LEU A 55 -13.15 -4.13 0.14
C LEU A 55 -14.61 -4.58 0.22
N ASN A 56 -14.87 -5.90 0.17
CA ASN A 56 -16.23 -6.42 0.28
C ASN A 56 -16.84 -6.18 1.66
N TYR A 57 -16.05 -6.31 2.73
CA TYR A 57 -16.51 -6.06 4.10
C TYR A 57 -16.78 -4.56 4.34
N TYR A 58 -15.86 -3.71 3.88
CA TYR A 58 -15.94 -2.25 3.97
C TYR A 58 -16.71 -1.63 2.78
N ALA A 59 -17.56 -2.38 2.07
CA ALA A 59 -18.22 -1.92 0.83
C ALA A 59 -19.36 -0.92 1.05
N PHE A 60 -19.97 -0.90 2.24
CA PHE A 60 -21.16 -0.10 2.53
C PHE A 60 -20.82 1.26 3.16
N ASP A 61 -21.58 2.30 2.79
CA ASP A 61 -21.59 3.69 3.33
C ASP A 61 -20.34 4.17 4.08
N MET A 62 -19.43 4.86 3.38
CA MET A 62 -18.29 5.60 3.97
C MET A 62 -17.28 4.74 4.76
N ASN A 63 -17.26 3.43 4.54
CA ASN A 63 -16.37 2.49 5.22
C ASN A 63 -14.89 2.57 4.82
N GLU A 64 -14.51 3.30 3.76
CA GLU A 64 -13.08 3.56 3.48
C GLU A 64 -12.41 4.38 4.60
N TYR A 65 -13.20 5.19 5.32
CA TYR A 65 -12.76 5.93 6.50
C TYR A 65 -12.55 5.02 7.71
N PHE A 66 -13.47 4.09 7.94
CA PHE A 66 -13.30 3.08 8.99
C PHE A 66 -12.11 2.18 8.68
N LEU A 67 -11.94 1.78 7.42
CA LEU A 67 -10.79 1.00 6.97
C LEU A 67 -9.45 1.70 7.23
N ILE A 68 -9.31 2.99 6.86
CA ILE A 68 -8.03 3.68 7.09
C ILE A 68 -7.73 3.80 8.58
N HIS A 69 -8.77 4.01 9.39
CA HIS A 69 -8.65 4.10 10.83
C HIS A 69 -8.19 2.77 11.44
N ASP A 70 -8.83 1.66 11.05
CA ASP A 70 -8.49 0.32 11.53
C ASP A 70 -7.07 -0.10 11.10
N ILE A 71 -6.67 0.22 9.88
CA ILE A 71 -5.30 -0.03 9.39
C ILE A 71 -4.29 0.76 10.24
N ILE A 72 -4.51 2.06 10.45
CA ILE A 72 -3.58 2.88 11.27
C ILE A 72 -3.50 2.31 12.68
N LEU A 73 -4.63 2.02 13.31
CA LEU A 73 -4.67 1.45 14.66
C LEU A 73 -3.93 0.12 14.75
N PHE A 74 -4.03 -0.71 13.71
CA PHE A 74 -3.29 -1.96 13.62
C PHE A 74 -1.78 -1.74 13.51
N CYS A 75 -1.34 -0.81 12.66
CA CYS A 75 0.07 -0.46 12.51
C CYS A 75 0.69 0.09 13.80
N SER A 76 -0.10 0.84 14.57
CA SER A 76 0.29 1.49 15.82
C SER A 76 0.30 0.55 17.04
N ASN A 77 0.28 -0.78 16.84
CA ASN A 77 0.15 -1.79 17.91
C ASN A 77 -1.04 -1.56 18.86
N GLY A 78 -2.13 -0.93 18.39
CA GLY A 78 -3.28 -0.56 19.22
C GLY A 78 -3.03 0.64 20.15
N GLY A 79 -1.90 1.32 20.03
CA GLY A 79 -1.63 2.59 20.68
C GLY A 79 -2.54 3.71 20.14
N ILE A 80 -3.12 4.48 21.05
CA ILE A 80 -4.09 5.52 20.75
C ILE A 80 -3.36 6.78 20.27
N SER A 81 -3.60 7.20 19.02
CA SER A 81 -4.21 8.51 18.70
C SER A 81 -3.82 8.95 17.28
N LEU A 82 -4.82 9.21 16.42
CA LEU A 82 -4.64 9.99 15.18
C LEU A 82 -4.06 11.40 15.40
N HIS A 83 -3.87 11.81 16.66
CA HIS A 83 -3.34 13.11 17.07
C HIS A 83 -1.94 13.05 17.70
N GLU A 84 -1.37 11.88 17.96
CA GLU A 84 0.02 11.77 18.44
C GLU A 84 0.96 11.63 17.24
N ILE A 85 1.57 12.76 16.88
CA ILE A 85 2.45 12.96 15.72
C ILE A 85 3.75 12.11 15.80
N GLN A 86 4.01 11.44 16.92
CA GLN A 86 5.25 10.73 17.23
C GLN A 86 4.99 9.27 17.61
N ASP A 87 4.20 8.56 16.82
CA ASP A 87 4.12 7.11 16.95
C ASP A 87 5.33 6.45 16.27
N ASP A 88 6.35 6.14 17.07
CA ASP A 88 7.56 5.43 16.62
C ASP A 88 7.20 4.10 15.92
N SER A 89 6.13 3.41 16.35
CA SER A 89 5.72 2.15 15.72
C SER A 89 5.14 2.35 14.32
N PHE A 90 4.42 3.45 14.09
CA PHE A 90 3.96 3.81 12.75
C PHE A 90 5.11 4.28 11.85
N VAL A 91 6.11 4.97 12.40
CA VAL A 91 7.33 5.31 11.66
C VAL A 91 8.05 4.04 11.21
N GLU A 92 8.31 3.11 12.14
CA GLU A 92 8.95 1.82 11.84
C GLU A 92 8.16 1.01 10.81
N PHE A 93 6.84 1.03 10.89
CA PHE A 93 5.97 0.42 9.90
C PHE A 93 6.16 1.02 8.49
N LEU A 94 6.16 2.36 8.39
CA LEU A 94 6.35 3.06 7.12
C LEU A 94 7.77 2.87 6.54
N GLU A 95 8.78 2.60 7.37
CA GLU A 95 10.14 2.28 6.91
C GLU A 95 10.26 0.99 6.09
N ARG A 96 9.21 0.17 6.04
CA ARG A 96 9.12 -0.93 5.06
C ARG A 96 9.10 -0.41 3.62
N ASN A 97 8.64 0.82 3.41
CA ASN A 97 8.78 1.49 2.12
C ASN A 97 10.21 1.99 1.93
N VAL A 98 10.88 1.50 0.87
CA VAL A 98 12.30 1.81 0.59
C VAL A 98 12.55 3.30 0.37
N ILE A 99 11.58 4.05 -0.17
CA ILE A 99 11.72 5.50 -0.38
C ILE A 99 11.60 6.23 0.96
N PHE A 100 10.57 5.91 1.74
CA PHE A 100 10.37 6.49 3.07
C PHE A 100 11.53 6.22 4.02
N LYS A 101 12.08 5.00 4.02
CA LYS A 101 13.23 4.60 4.84
C LYS A 101 14.44 5.50 4.67
N LYS A 102 14.68 6.00 3.45
CA LYS A 102 15.83 6.84 3.08
C LYS A 102 15.67 8.30 3.50
N LEU A 103 14.49 8.72 3.94
CA LEU A 103 14.26 10.09 4.39
C LEU A 103 15.00 10.38 5.70
N SER A 104 15.39 11.63 5.90
CA SER A 104 15.85 12.10 7.22
C SER A 104 14.70 12.06 8.22
N LEU A 105 15.04 11.99 9.51
CA LEU A 105 14.07 11.95 10.59
C LEU A 105 13.04 13.09 10.51
N ASP A 106 13.51 14.32 10.28
CA ASP A 106 12.65 15.51 10.14
C ASP A 106 11.65 15.34 8.98
N LYS A 107 12.09 14.77 7.85
CA LYS A 107 11.24 14.54 6.67
C LYS A 107 10.24 13.42 6.88
N LYS A 108 10.57 12.42 7.70
CA LYS A 108 9.61 11.36 8.09
C LYS A 108 8.48 11.95 8.92
N TYR A 109 8.80 12.78 9.92
CA TYR A 109 7.77 13.44 10.74
C TYR A 109 6.93 14.44 9.95
N GLU A 110 7.54 15.24 9.07
CA GLU A 110 6.81 16.13 8.15
C GLU A 110 5.81 15.35 7.29
N TYR A 111 6.24 14.22 6.73
CA TYR A 111 5.37 13.34 5.94
C TYR A 111 4.19 12.80 6.77
N ILE A 112 4.46 12.29 7.97
CA ILE A 112 3.43 11.73 8.86
C ILE A 112 2.40 12.80 9.24
N GLN A 113 2.85 14.00 9.61
CA GLN A 113 1.96 15.13 9.91
C GLN A 113 1.05 15.44 8.71
N HIS A 114 1.62 15.54 7.51
CA HIS A 114 0.83 15.77 6.29
C HIS A 114 -0.12 14.62 5.96
N PHE A 115 0.30 13.39 6.25
CA PHE A 115 -0.51 12.19 6.05
C PHE A 115 -1.77 12.22 6.92
N HIS A 116 -1.63 12.51 8.21
CA HIS A 116 -2.75 12.62 9.17
C HIS A 116 -3.62 13.85 8.91
N HIS A 117 -3.04 15.02 8.64
CA HIS A 117 -3.81 16.24 8.38
C HIS A 117 -4.72 16.10 7.16
N ASN A 118 -4.28 15.33 6.16
CA ASN A 118 -5.02 15.11 4.92
C ASN A 118 -5.60 13.70 4.82
N LEU A 119 -5.92 13.05 5.95
CA LEU A 119 -6.27 11.62 6.00
C LEU A 119 -7.36 11.22 4.99
N THR A 120 -8.40 12.04 4.85
CA THR A 120 -9.56 11.79 3.99
C THR A 120 -9.27 11.98 2.50
N SER A 121 -8.23 12.71 2.14
CA SER A 121 -7.83 12.87 0.73
C SER A 121 -7.20 11.58 0.21
N LYS A 122 -7.59 11.16 -1.00
CA LYS A 122 -6.99 9.99 -1.66
C LYS A 122 -7.03 8.72 -0.80
N ILE A 123 -8.11 8.56 -0.03
CA ILE A 123 -8.21 7.56 1.03
C ILE A 123 -8.06 6.13 0.49
N GLU A 124 -8.65 5.81 -0.65
CA GLU A 124 -8.47 4.53 -1.32
C GLU A 124 -6.99 4.25 -1.63
N GLN A 125 -6.26 5.25 -2.17
CA GLN A 125 -4.83 5.08 -2.47
C GLN A 125 -4.01 4.91 -1.18
N LYS A 126 -4.38 5.59 -0.09
CA LYS A 126 -3.73 5.44 1.21
C LYS A 126 -3.99 4.07 1.82
N ASN A 127 -5.22 3.58 1.77
CA ASN A 127 -5.59 2.24 2.21
C ASN A 127 -4.79 1.17 1.47
N LYS A 128 -4.74 1.26 0.12
CA LYS A 128 -3.92 0.36 -0.70
C LYS A 128 -2.44 0.43 -0.35
N PHE A 129 -1.91 1.65 -0.20
CA PHE A 129 -0.51 1.87 0.13
C PHE A 129 -0.13 1.25 1.47
N LEU A 130 -0.87 1.57 2.54
CA LEU A 130 -0.59 1.04 3.87
C LEU A 130 -0.76 -0.48 3.90
N PHE A 131 -1.84 -1.01 3.32
CA PHE A 131 -2.09 -2.44 3.30
C PHE A 131 -1.02 -3.21 2.49
N ALA A 132 -0.44 -2.60 1.46
CA ALA A 132 0.67 -3.18 0.70
C ALA A 132 1.99 -3.26 1.49
N LEU A 133 2.11 -2.56 2.61
CA LEU A 133 3.27 -2.66 3.52
C LEU A 133 3.14 -3.81 4.54
N PHE A 134 1.98 -4.46 4.60
CA PHE A 134 1.77 -5.61 5.47
C PHE A 134 2.44 -6.85 4.89
N THR A 135 3.10 -7.60 5.76
CA THR A 135 3.49 -8.98 5.47
C THR A 135 2.26 -9.87 5.30
N PRO A 136 2.38 -11.04 4.64
CA PRO A 136 1.27 -11.99 4.53
C PRO A 136 0.63 -12.34 5.88
N SER A 137 1.46 -12.55 6.92
CA SER A 137 0.99 -12.88 8.26
C SER A 137 0.21 -11.74 8.90
N GLU A 138 0.64 -10.49 8.71
CA GLU A 138 -0.07 -9.32 9.22
C GLU A 138 -1.39 -9.09 8.49
N ARG A 139 -1.47 -9.34 7.18
CA ARG A 139 -2.75 -9.28 6.46
C ARG A 139 -3.73 -10.32 6.97
N ALA A 140 -3.28 -11.56 7.17
CA ALA A 140 -4.11 -12.60 7.78
C ALA A 140 -4.56 -12.21 9.20
N HIS A 141 -3.65 -11.66 10.02
CA HIS A 141 -3.98 -11.23 11.37
C HIS A 141 -4.98 -10.07 11.37
N PHE A 142 -4.80 -9.08 10.49
CA PHE A 142 -5.73 -7.97 10.32
C PHE A 142 -7.13 -8.45 9.94
N ILE A 143 -7.24 -9.34 8.93
CA ILE A 143 -8.52 -9.90 8.50
C ILE A 143 -9.18 -10.67 9.65
N ASN A 144 -8.44 -11.51 10.36
CA ASN A 144 -9.00 -12.26 11.48
C ASN A 144 -9.55 -11.33 12.57
N LYS A 145 -8.75 -10.33 12.98
CA LYS A 145 -9.09 -9.41 14.07
C LYS A 145 -10.25 -8.46 13.75
N TYR A 146 -10.26 -7.86 12.56
CA TYR A 146 -11.21 -6.79 12.23
C TYR A 146 -12.41 -7.25 11.41
N ILE A 147 -12.34 -8.42 10.77
CA ILE A 147 -13.40 -8.92 9.90
C ILE A 147 -14.03 -10.20 10.47
N ILE A 148 -13.25 -11.17 10.92
CA ILE A 148 -13.82 -12.45 11.38
C ILE A 148 -14.31 -12.34 12.83
N GLU A 149 -13.44 -11.95 13.75
CA GLU A 149 -13.76 -11.85 15.19
C GLU A 149 -14.78 -10.74 15.49
N ALA A 150 -14.86 -9.70 14.65
CA ALA A 150 -15.85 -8.62 14.81
C ALA A 150 -17.30 -9.04 14.48
N ASN A 151 -17.49 -10.21 13.84
CA ASN A 151 -18.79 -10.73 13.42
C ASN A 151 -19.29 -11.91 14.30
N GLU A 152 -18.56 -12.30 15.34
CA GLU A 152 -18.97 -13.29 16.35
C GLU A 152 -19.52 -12.61 17.62
#